data_AF-A0AAU9W4H2-F1
#
_entry.id   AF-A0AAU9W4H2-F1
#
_cell.length_a   1.000
_cell.length_b   1.000
_cell.length_c   1.000
_cell.angle_alpha   90.00
_cell.angle_beta   90.00
_cell.angle_gamma   90.00
#
_symmetry.space_group_name_H-M   'P 1'
#
loop_
_entity.id
_entity.type
_entity.pdbx_description
1 polymer ?
#
loop_
_entity_poly.entity_id
_entity_poly.type
_entity_poly.pdbx_seq_one_letter_code
_entity_poly.pdbx_strand_id
1 'polypeptide(L)'
;MAVESLDREVFTTKSDVWSYGIVLYEIFTLGNYPYSEMKGHEVHKYVSDGHRLERTSRVSLELYDLMLQCWDQAPSRRPTFESIATWMETYTHY
;
A
#
# COMPACT_ATOMS: atom_id res chain seq x y z
N MET A 1 4.96 7.24 -0.71
CA MET A 1 4.11 8.28 -0.06
C MET A 1 2.68 8.13 -0.57
N ALA A 2 1.70 8.51 0.25
CA ALA A 2 0.30 8.55 -0.16
C ALA A 2 0.04 9.69 -1.15
N VAL A 3 -1.02 9.58 -1.96
CA VAL A 3 -1.36 10.57 -3.00
C VAL A 3 -1.58 11.95 -2.39
N GLU A 4 -2.34 12.05 -1.29
CA GLU A 4 -2.59 13.34 -0.63
C GLU A 4 -1.33 13.98 -0.04
N SER A 5 -0.33 13.17 0.32
CA SER A 5 0.97 13.65 0.79
C SER A 5 1.81 14.19 -0.35
N LEU A 6 1.72 13.58 -1.55
CA LEU A 6 2.40 14.03 -2.77
C LEU A 6 1.77 15.31 -3.33
N ASP A 7 0.44 15.40 -3.32
CA ASP A 7 -0.30 16.51 -3.94
C ASP A 7 -0.38 17.75 -3.06
N ARG A 8 -0.54 17.56 -1.75
CA ARG A 8 -1.01 18.61 -0.83
C ARG A 8 -0.25 18.66 0.49
N GLU A 9 0.83 17.88 0.62
CA GLU A 9 1.62 17.78 1.85
C GLU A 9 0.76 17.42 3.09
N VAL A 10 -0.28 16.61 2.88
CA VAL A 10 -1.13 16.13 3.97
C VAL A 10 -0.56 14.84 4.54
N PHE A 11 -0.23 14.87 5.83
CA PHE A 11 0.33 13.73 6.57
C PHE A 11 -0.59 13.37 7.75
N THR A 12 -1.04 12.12 7.78
CA THR A 12 -1.98 11.61 8.78
C THR A 12 -1.69 10.14 9.04
N THR A 13 -2.32 9.55 10.06
CA THR A 13 -2.29 8.08 10.24
C THR A 13 -2.76 7.32 9.00
N LYS A 14 -3.65 7.91 8.18
CA LYS A 14 -4.10 7.28 6.92
C LYS A 14 -3.07 7.35 5.80
N SER A 15 -2.17 8.34 5.79
CA SER A 15 -1.03 8.34 4.87
C SER A 15 0.04 7.34 5.31
N ASP A 16 0.15 7.09 6.63
CA ASP A 16 1.02 6.03 7.15
C ASP A 16 0.50 4.64 6.78
N VAL A 17 -0.81 4.41 6.81
CA VAL A 17 -1.44 3.17 6.32
C VAL A 17 -1.08 2.88 4.86
N TRP A 18 -1.07 3.90 3.99
CA TRP A 18 -0.61 3.73 2.61
C TRP A 18 0.84 3.26 2.55
N SER A 19 1.72 3.93 3.30
CA SER A 19 3.14 3.60 3.35
C SER A 19 3.36 2.20 3.93
N TYR A 20 2.54 1.78 4.89
CA TYR A 20 2.54 0.42 5.41
C TYR A 20 2.17 -0.61 4.34
N GLY A 21 1.20 -0.32 3.46
CA GLY A 21 0.91 -1.18 2.30
C GLY A 21 2.13 -1.36 1.39
N ILE A 22 2.93 -0.31 1.18
CA ILE A 22 4.21 -0.42 0.44
C ILE A 22 5.20 -1.31 1.19
N VAL A 23 5.34 -1.15 2.51
CA VAL A 23 6.21 -2.00 3.34
C VAL A 23 5.80 -3.46 3.30
N LEU A 24 4.50 -3.76 3.35
CA LEU A 24 4.00 -5.13 3.16
C LEU A 24 4.45 -5.67 1.81
N TYR A 25 4.32 -4.89 0.74
CA TYR A 25 4.75 -5.32 -0.58
C TYR A 25 6.25 -5.64 -0.58
N GLU A 26 7.09 -4.77 -0.03
CA GLU A 26 8.53 -5.00 0.08
C GLU A 26 8.84 -6.28 0.87
N ILE A 27 8.20 -6.51 2.02
CA ILE A 27 8.40 -7.70 2.85
C ILE A 27 8.05 -8.98 2.08
N PHE A 28 6.85 -9.04 1.49
CA PHE A 28 6.34 -10.27 0.87
C PHE A 28 6.87 -10.52 -0.55
N THR A 29 7.54 -9.53 -1.12
CA THR A 29 8.33 -9.70 -2.36
C THR A 29 9.82 -9.89 -2.09
N LEU A 30 10.23 -10.05 -0.83
CA LEU A 30 11.62 -10.27 -0.41
C LEU A 30 12.56 -9.12 -0.78
N GLY A 31 12.09 -7.89 -0.59
CA GLY A 31 12.85 -6.66 -0.82
C GLY A 31 12.82 -6.16 -2.25
N ASN A 32 11.81 -6.52 -3.07
CA ASN A 32 11.67 -5.88 -4.37
C ASN A 32 11.44 -4.38 -4.19
N TYR A 33 12.10 -3.60 -5.05
CA TYR A 33 12.00 -2.16 -5.02
C TYR A 33 10.66 -1.70 -5.65
N PRO A 34 9.78 -1.02 -4.90
CA PRO A 34 8.50 -0.54 -5.42
C PRO A 34 8.69 0.43 -6.58
N TYR A 35 8.00 0.18 -7.70
CA TYR A 35 8.06 1.03 -8.89
C TYR A 35 9.48 1.26 -9.45
N SER A 36 10.33 0.21 -9.45
CA SER A 36 11.75 0.29 -9.87
C SER A 36 12.00 0.89 -11.25
N GLU A 37 11.04 0.75 -12.16
CA GLU A 37 11.14 1.23 -13.54
C GLU A 37 10.67 2.68 -13.72
N MET A 38 10.29 3.37 -12.64
CA MET A 38 9.69 4.71 -12.68
C MET A 38 10.48 5.72 -11.85
N LYS A 39 10.60 6.95 -12.36
CA LYS A 39 11.09 8.11 -11.58
C LYS A 39 10.00 8.64 -10.65
N GLY A 40 10.38 9.40 -9.63
CA GLY A 40 9.46 9.90 -8.61
C GLY A 40 8.22 10.63 -9.15
N HIS A 41 8.36 11.47 -10.18
CA HIS A 41 7.22 12.16 -10.80
C HIS A 41 6.33 11.21 -11.63
N GLU A 42 6.90 10.16 -12.21
CA GLU A 42 6.15 9.12 -12.95
C GLU A 42 5.34 8.28 -11.96
N VAL A 43 5.93 7.89 -10.83
CA VAL A 43 5.23 7.20 -9.73
C VAL A 43 4.05 8.03 -9.24
N HIS A 44 4.28 9.33 -8.99
CA HIS A 44 3.23 10.24 -8.55
C HIS A 44 2.04 10.26 -9.51
N LYS A 45 2.30 10.48 -10.81
CA LYS A 45 1.24 10.42 -11.82
C LYS A 45 0.54 9.06 -11.85
N TYR A 46 1.30 7.97 -11.84
CA TYR A 46 0.79 6.61 -11.91
C TYR A 46 -0.20 6.30 -10.79
N VAL A 47 0.15 6.64 -9.55
CA VAL A 47 -0.72 6.40 -8.38
C VAL A 47 -1.91 7.35 -8.32
N SER A 48 -1.74 8.61 -8.76
CA SER A 48 -2.84 9.58 -8.85
C SER A 48 -3.88 9.19 -9.89
N ASP A 49 -3.47 8.53 -10.98
CA ASP A 49 -4.36 7.98 -12.01
C ASP A 49 -5.06 6.68 -11.57
N GLY A 50 -4.85 6.23 -10.33
CA GLY A 50 -5.53 5.07 -9.73
C GLY A 50 -4.79 3.73 -9.90
N HIS A 51 -3.63 3.72 -10.54
CA HIS A 51 -2.85 2.49 -10.72
C HIS A 51 -2.08 2.12 -9.45
N ARG A 52 -1.78 0.83 -9.28
CA ARG A 52 -1.11 0.25 -8.09
C ARG A 52 -0.04 -0.75 -8.51
N LEU A 53 0.84 -1.12 -7.58
CA LEU A 53 1.81 -2.20 -7.79
C LEU A 53 1.07 -3.49 -8.16
N GLU A 54 1.56 -4.19 -9.17
CA GLU A 54 0.99 -5.47 -9.58
C GLU A 54 1.29 -6.57 -8.54
N ARG A 55 0.34 -7.50 -8.37
CA ARG A 55 0.56 -8.66 -7.52
C ARG A 55 1.60 -9.60 -8.16
N THR A 56 2.58 -10.02 -7.38
CA THR A 56 3.51 -11.09 -7.78
C THR A 56 2.98 -12.47 -7.41
N SER A 57 3.50 -13.53 -8.02
CA SER A 57 3.08 -14.91 -7.72
C SER A 57 3.35 -15.36 -6.26
N ARG A 58 4.22 -14.65 -5.55
CA ARG A 58 4.59 -14.93 -4.15
C ARG A 58 3.60 -14.36 -3.13
N VAL A 59 2.85 -13.33 -3.53
CA VAL A 59 1.90 -12.64 -2.64
C VAL A 59 0.54 -13.31 -2.81
N SER A 60 -0.06 -13.77 -1.70
CA SER A 60 -1.41 -14.35 -1.73
C SER A 60 -2.44 -13.33 -2.18
N LEU A 61 -3.61 -13.79 -2.66
CA LEU A 61 -4.67 -12.89 -3.11
C LEU A 61 -5.23 -12.08 -1.93
N GLU A 62 -5.37 -12.72 -0.78
CA GLU A 62 -5.90 -12.17 0.46
C GLU A 62 -5.00 -11.03 0.99
N LEU A 63 -3.68 -11.26 1.00
CA LEU A 63 -2.73 -10.24 1.42
C LEU A 63 -2.66 -9.09 0.41
N TYR A 64 -2.74 -9.37 -0.88
CA TYR A 64 -2.77 -8.33 -1.89
C TYR A 64 -4.04 -7.47 -1.80
N ASP A 65 -5.19 -8.07 -1.48
CA ASP A 65 -6.42 -7.32 -1.24
C ASP A 65 -6.27 -6.35 -0.06
N LEU A 66 -5.64 -6.78 1.04
CA LEU A 66 -5.30 -5.88 2.15
C LEU A 66 -4.41 -4.71 1.69
N MET A 67 -3.39 -4.97 0.86
CA MET A 67 -2.54 -3.91 0.30
C MET A 67 -3.35 -2.93 -0.56
N LEU A 68 -4.25 -3.42 -1.40
CA LEU A 68 -5.15 -2.57 -2.21
C LEU A 68 -6.04 -1.69 -1.33
N GLN A 69 -6.57 -2.22 -0.23
CA GLN A 69 -7.32 -1.43 0.75
C GLN A 69 -6.45 -0.34 1.41
N CYS A 70 -5.20 -0.64 1.74
CA CYS A 70 -4.24 0.35 2.24
C CYS A 70 -3.96 1.46 1.22
N TRP A 71 -4.04 1.14 -0.08
CA TRP A 71 -3.83 2.07 -1.18
C TRP A 71 -5.13 2.64 -1.77
N ASP A 72 -6.24 2.66 -1.03
CA ASP A 72 -7.45 3.34 -1.52
C ASP A 72 -7.18 4.85 -1.72
N GLN A 73 -7.71 5.40 -2.81
CA GLN A 73 -7.56 6.82 -3.14
C GLN A 73 -8.16 7.72 -2.05
N ALA A 74 -9.29 7.30 -1.45
CA ALA A 74 -9.94 8.01 -0.37
C ALA A 74 -9.34 7.58 0.99
N PRO A 75 -8.67 8.48 1.74
CA PRO A 75 -8.05 8.12 3.02
C PRO A 75 -9.02 7.53 4.05
N SER A 76 -10.31 7.91 3.99
CA SER A 76 -11.36 7.39 4.85
C SER A 76 -11.72 5.92 4.61
N ARG A 77 -11.44 5.39 3.41
CA ARG A 77 -11.71 4.00 3.02
C ARG A 77 -10.57 3.06 3.37
N ARG A 78 -9.38 3.59 3.64
CA ARG A 78 -8.24 2.80 4.10
C ARG A 78 -8.54 2.23 5.50
N PRO A 79 -8.08 1.01 5.83
CA PRO A 79 -8.28 0.44 7.17
C PRO A 79 -7.56 1.25 8.26
N THR A 80 -7.84 0.94 9.53
CA THR A 80 -6.99 1.41 10.64
C THR A 80 -5.87 0.40 10.88
N PHE A 81 -4.80 0.82 11.55
CA PHE A 81 -3.75 -0.12 11.97
C PHE A 81 -4.29 -1.22 12.89
N GLU A 82 -5.28 -0.93 13.73
CA GLU A 82 -5.96 -1.93 14.55
C GLU A 82 -6.63 -3.00 13.67
N SER A 83 -7.40 -2.60 12.66
CA SER A 83 -8.03 -3.56 11.73
C SER A 83 -7.00 -4.37 10.94
N ILE A 84 -5.89 -3.74 10.52
CA ILE A 84 -4.78 -4.42 9.86
C ILE A 84 -4.16 -5.47 10.78
N ALA A 85 -3.86 -5.11 12.03
CA ALA A 85 -3.24 -6.00 13.00
C ALA A 85 -4.11 -7.24 13.28
N THR A 86 -5.41 -7.04 13.54
CA THR A 86 -6.35 -8.16 13.75
C THR A 86 -6.45 -9.08 12.53
N TRP A 87 -6.45 -8.51 11.32
CA TRP A 87 -6.44 -9.30 10.09
C TRP A 87 -5.13 -10.11 9.96
N MET A 88 -3.98 -9.47 10.21
CA MET A 88 -2.66 -10.11 10.11
C MET A 88 -2.48 -11.24 11.12
N GLU A 89 -2.95 -11.06 12.36
CA GLU A 89 -2.98 -12.13 13.37
C GLU A 89 -3.72 -13.35 12.83
N THR A 90 -4.93 -13.15 12.30
CA THR A 90 -5.74 -14.22 11.70
C THR A 90 -5.04 -14.87 10.51
N TYR A 91 -4.39 -14.09 9.66
CA TYR A 91 -3.67 -14.57 8.47
C TYR A 91 -2.45 -15.43 8.81
N THR A 92 -1.72 -15.11 9.89
CA THR A 92 -0.49 -15.82 10.29
C THR A 92 -0.72 -17.10 11.11
N HIS A 93 -1.95 -17.35 11.56
CA HIS A 93 -2.29 -18.51 12.38
C HIS A 93 -2.81 -19.72 11.58
N TYR A 94 -2.54 -19.76 10.27
CA TYR A 94 -2.72 -20.90 9.38
C TYR A 94 -1.38 -21.30 8.74
#